data_AF-A0A2V6P5C5-F1
#
_entry.id   AF-A0A2V6P5C5-F1
#
_cell.length_a   1.000
_cell.length_b   1.000
_cell.length_c   1.000
_cell.angle_alpha   90.00
_cell.angle_beta   90.00
_cell.angle_gamma   90.00
#
_symmetry.space_group_name_H-M   'P 1'
#
loop_
_entity.id
_entity.type
_entity.pdbx_description
1 polymer ?
#
loop_
_entity_poly.entity_id
_entity_poly.type
_entity_poly.pdbx_seq_one_letter_code
_entity_poly.pdbx_strand_id
1 'polypeptide(L)'
;MRHSVTIRASKQRPSKRLPDSPSGATASGRALGSDAFWRRRVFRNTYTRKGRAIRVKKWSVKIQHRGRRRTFSLAARSRPEAAREAQSLYQLIRARGWEALARVYGRPGASSARPASSSRPHELSKSDRLYWKERLIRRKYMEARLTHSKEFSVRMDQEGIAHYFPLGTDDEERAAEEALKIYQTIVTRGWETAFQQFSREITVAIFWSTSPVACTYTTLFTFPGEPEPAPPAANDGGGQTRRVFVVEADT
;
A
#
# COMPACT_ATOMS: atom_id res chain seq x y z
N MET A 1 -27.35 -9.05 16.23
CA MET A 1 -26.61 -7.77 16.44
C MET A 1 -25.43 -7.71 15.47
N ARG A 2 -25.45 -6.79 14.48
CA ARG A 2 -24.38 -6.68 13.46
C ARG A 2 -23.48 -5.50 13.83
N HIS A 3 -22.26 -5.77 14.29
CA HIS A 3 -21.25 -4.73 14.52
C HIS A 3 -20.63 -4.31 13.18
N SER A 4 -21.13 -3.22 12.59
CA SER A 4 -20.54 -2.59 11.42
C SER A 4 -19.29 -1.81 11.82
N VAL A 5 -18.10 -2.44 11.76
CA VAL A 5 -16.84 -1.72 11.89
C VAL A 5 -16.57 -0.98 10.57
N THR A 6 -16.79 0.32 10.56
CA THR A 6 -16.49 1.18 9.41
C THR A 6 -14.97 1.31 9.26
N ILE A 7 -14.37 0.51 8.38
CA ILE A 7 -12.98 0.69 7.97
C ILE A 7 -12.92 1.94 7.09
N ARG A 8 -12.60 3.09 7.68
CA ARG A 8 -12.26 4.32 6.95
C ARG A 8 -10.86 4.20 6.35
N ALA A 9 -10.76 3.54 5.19
CA ALA A 9 -9.59 3.73 4.35
C ALA A 9 -9.60 5.17 3.85
N SER A 10 -8.61 5.99 4.23
CA SER A 10 -8.46 7.35 3.70
C SER A 10 -7.99 7.31 2.25
N LYS A 11 -8.83 6.80 1.35
CA LYS A 11 -8.76 7.20 -0.05
C LYS A 11 -9.30 8.62 -0.08
N GLN A 12 -8.43 9.61 0.17
CA GLN A 12 -8.69 10.98 -0.28
C GLN A 12 -8.79 10.89 -1.80
N ARG A 13 -9.99 10.58 -2.29
CA ARG A 13 -10.37 10.83 -3.67
C ARG A 13 -10.29 12.35 -3.82
N PRO A 14 -9.65 12.88 -4.89
CA PRO A 14 -9.87 14.27 -5.26
C PRO A 14 -11.38 14.49 -5.31
N SER A 15 -11.89 15.33 -4.41
CA SER A 15 -13.31 15.65 -4.31
C SER A 15 -13.75 16.42 -5.56
N LYS A 16 -14.93 16.05 -6.09
CA LYS A 16 -15.77 16.74 -7.10
C LYS A 16 -15.00 17.49 -8.19
N ARG A 17 -14.98 16.91 -9.41
CA ARG A 17 -14.64 17.64 -10.63
C ARG A 17 -15.60 18.83 -10.76
N LEU A 18 -15.06 20.04 -10.68
CA LEU A 18 -15.70 21.19 -11.33
C LEU A 18 -15.60 20.96 -12.85
N PRO A 19 -16.65 21.23 -13.62
CA PRO A 19 -16.64 21.07 -15.06
C PRO A 19 -15.83 22.23 -15.63
N ASP A 20 -14.51 22.05 -15.74
CA ASP A 20 -13.58 22.76 -16.65
C ASP A 20 -12.12 22.46 -16.29
N SER A 21 -11.75 21.18 -16.28
CA SER A 21 -10.33 20.82 -16.23
C SER A 21 -10.07 19.60 -17.10
N PRO A 22 -9.22 19.74 -18.14
CA PRO A 22 -8.95 18.65 -19.06
C PRO A 22 -8.30 17.47 -18.32
N SER A 23 -8.81 16.30 -18.65
CA SER A 23 -8.36 15.00 -18.18
C SER A 23 -6.87 14.80 -18.46
N GLY A 24 -6.10 14.34 -17.47
CA GLY A 24 -4.74 13.83 -17.70
C GLY A 24 -3.60 14.86 -17.76
N ALA A 25 -3.83 16.13 -17.42
CA ALA A 25 -2.76 17.12 -17.42
C ALA A 25 -1.76 16.86 -16.27
N THR A 26 -0.51 16.54 -16.64
CA THR A 26 0.67 16.71 -15.79
C THR A 26 0.57 18.09 -15.14
N ALA A 27 0.41 18.16 -13.82
CA ALA A 27 0.30 19.45 -13.13
C ALA A 27 1.48 20.32 -13.55
N SER A 28 1.21 21.51 -14.10
CA SER A 28 2.25 22.41 -14.57
C SER A 28 3.29 22.65 -13.46
N GLY A 29 4.56 22.86 -13.83
CA GLY A 29 5.64 23.05 -12.85
C GLY A 29 5.33 24.14 -11.80
N ARG A 30 4.49 25.12 -12.18
CA ARG A 30 3.99 26.21 -11.33
C ARG A 30 2.95 25.75 -10.30
N ALA A 31 2.08 24.79 -10.64
CA ALA A 31 1.09 24.23 -9.71
C ALA A 31 1.73 23.33 -8.63
N LEU A 32 2.79 22.58 -9.01
CA LEU A 32 3.56 21.71 -8.11
C LEU A 32 4.44 22.50 -7.11
N GLY A 33 4.70 23.79 -7.38
CA GLY A 33 5.39 24.70 -6.47
C GLY A 33 4.47 25.50 -5.54
N SER A 34 3.15 25.29 -5.61
CA SER A 34 2.21 26.06 -4.80
C SER A 34 1.95 25.41 -3.42
N ASP A 35 2.02 26.21 -2.35
CA ASP A 35 1.69 25.78 -0.98
C ASP A 35 0.26 25.21 -0.89
N ALA A 36 -0.69 25.79 -1.61
CA ALA A 36 -2.08 25.32 -1.69
C ALA A 36 -2.21 23.90 -2.28
N PHE A 37 -1.35 23.52 -3.23
CA PHE A 37 -1.29 22.15 -3.74
C PHE A 37 -0.85 21.18 -2.64
N TRP A 38 0.24 21.50 -1.94
CA TRP A 38 0.79 20.62 -0.91
C TRP A 38 -0.09 20.51 0.33
N ARG A 39 -0.77 21.58 0.75
CA ARG A 39 -1.78 21.53 1.83
C ARG A 39 -2.88 20.51 1.58
N ARG A 40 -3.29 20.33 0.33
CA ARG A 40 -4.29 19.33 -0.08
C ARG A 40 -3.73 17.91 -0.09
N ARG A 41 -2.42 17.75 -0.32
CA ARG A 41 -1.73 16.45 -0.44
C ARG A 41 -1.19 15.89 0.86
N VAL A 42 -0.94 16.72 1.87
CA VAL A 42 -0.55 16.25 3.20
C VAL A 42 -1.76 15.65 3.94
N PHE A 43 -1.55 14.50 4.57
CA PHE A 43 -2.58 13.76 5.26
C PHE A 43 -2.05 13.19 6.58
N ARG A 44 -2.94 12.63 7.41
CA ARG A 44 -2.55 11.85 8.60
C ARG A 44 -2.75 10.38 8.28
N ASN A 45 -1.69 9.59 8.39
CA ASN A 45 -1.77 8.18 8.02
C ASN A 45 -2.76 7.43 8.94
N THR A 46 -3.42 6.40 8.39
CA THR A 46 -4.31 5.52 9.16
C THR A 46 -3.91 4.09 8.86
N TYR A 47 -3.68 3.28 9.88
CA TYR A 47 -3.35 1.87 9.74
C TYR A 47 -4.25 1.02 10.64
N THR A 48 -4.41 -0.25 10.32
CA THR A 48 -5.19 -1.18 11.15
C THR A 48 -4.27 -1.90 12.13
N ARG A 49 -4.66 -1.97 13.40
CA ARG A 49 -4.01 -2.77 14.44
C ARG A 49 -5.09 -3.46 15.26
N LYS A 50 -5.00 -4.77 15.46
CA LYS A 50 -6.02 -5.60 16.13
C LYS A 50 -7.43 -5.35 15.57
N GLY A 51 -7.56 -5.31 14.24
CA GLY A 51 -8.82 -5.03 13.55
C GLY A 51 -9.35 -3.59 13.67
N ARG A 52 -8.68 -2.69 14.42
CA ARG A 52 -9.10 -1.29 14.61
C ARG A 52 -8.27 -0.33 13.78
N ALA A 53 -8.93 0.65 13.15
CA ALA A 53 -8.25 1.71 12.43
C ALA A 53 -7.67 2.76 13.41
N ILE A 54 -6.33 2.89 13.43
CA ILE A 54 -5.58 3.86 14.23
C ILE A 54 -5.11 4.98 13.31
N ARG A 55 -5.51 6.22 13.63
CA ARG A 55 -5.03 7.43 12.95
C ARG A 55 -3.78 7.98 13.64
N VAL A 56 -2.72 8.17 12.86
CA VAL A 56 -1.45 8.73 13.32
C VAL A 56 -1.57 10.25 13.49
N LYS A 57 -1.01 10.80 14.57
CA LYS A 57 -1.02 12.26 14.82
C LYS A 57 -0.14 13.03 13.83
N LYS A 58 1.00 12.45 13.42
CA LYS A 58 1.96 13.03 12.49
C LYS A 58 1.40 13.19 11.08
N TRP A 59 1.87 14.23 10.39
CA TRP A 59 1.58 14.45 8.98
C TRP A 59 2.41 13.52 8.10
N SER A 60 1.89 13.22 6.93
CA SER A 60 2.55 12.40 5.93
C SER A 60 2.23 12.94 4.54
N VAL A 61 3.12 12.68 3.58
CA VAL A 61 2.91 12.98 2.17
C VAL A 61 3.29 11.79 1.31
N LYS A 62 2.56 11.59 0.22
CA LYS A 62 2.85 10.56 -0.78
C LYS A 62 3.31 11.22 -2.07
N ILE A 63 4.58 11.01 -2.44
CA ILE A 63 5.23 11.63 -3.60
C ILE A 63 5.48 10.57 -4.66
N GLN A 64 5.27 10.92 -5.92
CA GLN A 64 5.55 10.08 -7.09
C GLN A 64 6.47 10.86 -8.05
N HIS A 65 7.55 10.22 -8.50
CA HIS A 65 8.53 10.79 -9.42
C HIS A 65 9.29 9.67 -10.14
N ARG A 66 9.36 9.77 -11.48
CA ARG A 66 10.02 8.77 -12.37
C ARG A 66 9.58 7.33 -12.09
N GLY A 67 8.26 7.07 -12.14
CA GLY A 67 7.69 5.73 -11.94
C GLY A 67 7.74 5.18 -10.50
N ARG A 68 8.50 5.80 -9.59
CA ARG A 68 8.58 5.39 -8.18
C ARG A 68 7.65 6.25 -7.32
N ARG A 69 7.03 5.66 -6.29
CA ARG A 69 6.12 6.34 -5.37
C ARG A 69 6.45 5.96 -3.93
N ARG A 70 6.64 6.95 -3.04
CA ARG A 70 6.99 6.74 -1.63
C ARG A 70 6.14 7.62 -0.71
N THR A 71 5.95 7.18 0.52
CA THR A 71 5.26 7.94 1.58
C THR A 71 6.27 8.37 2.63
N PHE A 72 6.27 9.64 3.01
CA PHE A 72 7.15 10.21 4.02
C PHE A 72 6.35 10.69 5.21
N SER A 73 6.86 10.44 6.42
CA SER A 73 6.37 11.11 7.62
C SER A 73 7.04 12.47 7.72
N LEU A 74 6.26 13.49 8.03
CA LEU A 74 6.71 14.89 8.11
C LEU A 74 6.93 15.25 9.58
N ALA A 75 7.99 16.02 9.85
CA ALA A 75 8.29 16.52 11.20
C ALA A 75 7.37 17.68 11.62
N ALA A 76 6.72 18.32 10.64
CA ALA A 76 5.80 19.42 10.83
C ALA A 76 4.72 19.19 11.89
N ARG A 77 4.45 20.24 12.68
CA ARG A 77 3.41 20.23 13.73
C ARG A 77 2.07 20.71 13.17
N SER A 78 2.12 21.64 12.22
CA SER A 78 0.94 22.21 11.58
C SER A 78 0.80 21.75 10.12
N ARG A 79 -0.43 21.79 9.59
CA ARG A 79 -0.70 21.47 8.18
C ARG A 79 0.02 22.42 7.19
N PRO A 80 0.12 23.75 7.46
CA PRO A 80 0.93 24.68 6.67
C PRO A 80 2.43 24.34 6.65
N GLU A 81 3.01 23.99 7.81
CA GLU A 81 4.41 23.54 7.88
C GLU A 81 4.60 22.24 7.09
N ALA A 82 3.66 21.30 7.22
CA ALA A 82 3.72 20.03 6.53
C ALA A 82 3.69 20.22 5.00
N ALA A 83 2.92 21.19 4.51
CA ALA A 83 2.87 21.52 3.09
C ALA A 83 4.22 22.05 2.57
N ARG A 84 4.84 22.97 3.32
CA ARG A 84 6.18 23.49 3.00
C ARG A 84 7.24 22.40 3.04
N GLU A 85 7.24 21.55 4.06
CA GLU A 85 8.16 20.41 4.16
C GLU A 85 7.99 19.43 3.00
N ALA A 86 6.74 19.10 2.64
CA ALA A 86 6.43 18.25 1.50
C ALA A 86 6.89 18.84 0.15
N GLN A 87 6.75 20.16 -0.01
CA GLN A 87 7.26 20.88 -1.18
C GLN A 87 8.78 20.78 -1.30
N SER A 88 9.50 21.04 -0.20
CA SER A 88 10.96 20.93 -0.17
C SER A 88 11.44 19.51 -0.50
N LEU A 89 10.78 18.49 0.06
CA LEU A 89 11.04 17.08 -0.28
C LEU A 89 10.88 16.81 -1.78
N TYR A 90 9.81 17.32 -2.39
CA TYR A 90 9.57 17.13 -3.82
C TYR A 90 10.60 17.84 -4.70
N GLN A 91 10.98 19.07 -4.34
CA GLN A 91 12.03 19.80 -5.05
C GLN A 91 13.38 19.07 -4.97
N LEU A 92 13.72 18.52 -3.80
CA LEU A 92 14.92 17.72 -3.61
C LEU A 92 14.90 16.44 -4.46
N ILE A 93 13.76 15.72 -4.51
CA ILE A 93 13.58 14.53 -5.35
C ILE A 93 13.70 14.88 -6.85
N ARG A 94 13.17 16.03 -7.27
CA ARG A 94 13.29 16.49 -8.67
C ARG A 94 14.74 16.82 -9.03
N ALA A 95 15.46 17.50 -8.14
CA ALA A 95 16.82 17.96 -8.40
C ALA A 95 17.86 16.84 -8.30
N ARG A 96 17.78 15.99 -7.28
CA ARG A 96 18.83 15.01 -6.93
C ARG A 96 18.36 13.56 -6.94
N GLY A 97 17.12 13.30 -7.32
CA GLY A 97 16.55 11.96 -7.31
C GLY A 97 16.22 11.45 -5.90
N TRP A 98 15.82 10.19 -5.83
CA TRP A 98 15.35 9.57 -4.59
C TRP A 98 16.46 9.35 -3.55
N GLU A 99 17.71 9.15 -3.99
CA GLU A 99 18.83 8.79 -3.11
C GLU A 99 19.28 9.94 -2.20
N ALA A 100 19.10 11.19 -2.64
CA ALA A 100 19.43 12.36 -1.83
C ALA A 100 18.63 12.45 -0.53
N LEU A 101 17.46 11.81 -0.46
CA LEU A 101 16.63 11.76 0.75
C LEU A 101 17.10 10.71 1.77
N ALA A 102 17.82 9.67 1.35
CA ALA A 102 18.30 8.62 2.25
C ALA A 102 19.29 9.17 3.30
N ARG A 103 20.04 10.23 2.93
CA ARG A 103 20.99 10.93 3.80
C ARG A 103 20.32 11.85 4.81
N VAL A 104 19.18 12.46 4.45
CA VAL A 104 18.50 13.48 5.29
C VAL A 104 17.48 12.84 6.22
N TYR A 105 16.82 11.76 5.80
CA TYR A 105 15.72 11.14 6.54
C TYR A 105 16.01 9.71 7.01
N GLY A 106 17.23 9.20 6.79
CA GLY A 106 17.51 7.77 6.90
C GLY A 106 16.71 6.97 5.88
N ARG A 107 17.04 5.69 5.69
CA ARG A 107 16.24 4.75 4.89
C ARG A 107 14.75 4.92 5.26
N PRO A 108 13.81 5.06 4.30
CA PRO A 108 12.39 5.22 4.62
C PRO A 108 11.88 4.04 5.45
N GLY A 109 11.77 4.25 6.77
CA GLY A 109 11.56 3.19 7.76
C GLY A 109 12.33 3.39 9.07
N ALA A 110 13.44 4.15 9.04
CA ALA A 110 14.16 4.55 10.24
C ALA A 110 13.59 5.88 10.76
N SER A 111 12.69 5.79 11.73
CA SER A 111 12.35 6.92 12.60
C SER A 111 13.65 7.54 13.13
N SER A 112 13.84 8.86 12.96
CA SER A 112 14.92 9.59 13.62
C SER A 112 14.90 9.27 15.12
N ALA A 113 15.96 8.60 15.57
CA ALA A 113 16.26 8.39 16.97
C ALA A 113 16.70 9.72 17.60
N ARG A 114 16.09 10.08 18.75
CA ARG A 114 16.72 10.56 20.01
C ARG A 114 15.71 11.30 20.92
N PRO A 115 15.98 11.39 22.23
CA PRO A 115 16.21 10.34 23.22
C PRO A 115 15.01 10.22 24.19
N ALA A 116 15.14 9.31 25.16
CA ALA A 116 14.11 8.81 26.05
C ALA A 116 13.32 9.86 26.89
N SER A 117 12.00 9.68 26.92
CA SER A 117 11.05 9.87 28.04
C SER A 117 9.65 10.00 27.42
N SER A 118 8.60 9.28 27.79
CA SER A 118 8.32 8.33 28.86
C SER A 118 7.22 7.37 28.33
N SER A 119 7.28 6.11 28.75
CA SER A 119 6.17 5.15 28.79
C SER A 119 5.37 4.91 27.49
N ARG A 120 5.97 4.25 26.49
CA ARG A 120 5.21 3.54 25.45
C ARG A 120 5.24 2.04 25.77
N PRO A 121 4.12 1.29 25.65
CA PRO A 121 4.19 -0.16 25.67
C PRO A 121 5.16 -0.61 24.57
N HIS A 122 6.14 -1.45 24.93
CA HIS A 122 7.19 -2.01 24.08
C HIS A 122 6.83 -1.96 22.58
N GLU A 123 7.56 -1.14 21.81
CA GLU A 123 7.40 -1.10 20.35
C GLU A 123 7.96 -2.42 19.81
N LEU A 124 7.10 -3.44 19.70
CA LEU A 124 7.48 -4.79 19.30
C LEU A 124 8.28 -4.73 17.99
N SER A 125 9.35 -5.51 17.91
CA SER A 125 10.20 -5.57 16.71
C SER A 125 9.46 -6.22 15.55
N LYS A 126 9.74 -5.81 14.30
CA LYS A 126 9.24 -6.53 13.11
C LYS A 126 9.75 -7.97 13.04
N SER A 127 10.80 -8.31 13.78
CA SER A 127 11.28 -9.69 13.90
C SER A 127 10.51 -10.53 14.93
N ASP A 128 9.55 -9.95 15.64
CA ASP A 128 8.72 -10.61 16.64
C ASP A 128 7.38 -11.07 16.02
N ARG A 129 6.94 -12.29 16.33
CA ARG A 129 5.62 -12.83 15.93
C ARG A 129 4.48 -11.96 16.45
N LEU A 130 4.57 -11.47 17.69
CA LEU A 130 3.51 -10.67 18.29
C LEU A 130 3.28 -9.35 17.54
N TYR A 131 4.34 -8.77 16.95
CA TYR A 131 4.22 -7.60 16.10
C TYR A 131 3.30 -7.85 14.90
N TRP A 132 3.40 -9.04 14.29
CA TRP A 132 2.61 -9.45 13.13
C TRP A 132 1.20 -9.86 13.49
N LYS A 133 1.02 -10.55 14.62
CA LYS A 133 -0.32 -10.89 15.15
C LYS A 133 -1.21 -9.66 15.27
N GLU A 134 -0.65 -8.54 15.74
CA GLU A 134 -1.40 -7.28 15.86
C GLU A 134 -1.74 -6.60 14.52
N ARG A 135 -1.16 -7.05 13.40
CA ARG A 135 -1.28 -6.44 12.07
C ARG A 135 -1.99 -7.32 11.04
N LEU A 136 -2.51 -8.46 11.49
CA LEU A 136 -3.39 -9.29 10.69
C LEU A 136 -4.64 -8.52 10.31
N ILE A 137 -5.07 -8.67 9.06
CA ILE A 137 -6.27 -8.04 8.51
C ILE A 137 -7.10 -9.08 7.78
N ARG A 138 -8.42 -8.89 7.79
CA ARG A 138 -9.34 -9.62 6.91
C ARG A 138 -9.74 -8.72 5.75
N ARG A 139 -9.66 -9.26 4.54
CA ARG A 139 -9.92 -8.50 3.31
C ARG A 139 -11.37 -8.71 2.90
N LYS A 140 -11.93 -7.70 2.25
CA LYS A 140 -13.38 -7.64 1.97
C LYS A 140 -13.76 -8.36 0.68
N TYR A 141 -12.93 -8.24 -0.36
CA TYR A 141 -13.22 -8.72 -1.71
C TYR A 141 -12.36 -9.94 -1.98
N MET A 142 -12.71 -11.08 -1.40
CA MET A 142 -11.96 -12.33 -1.56
C MET A 142 -12.73 -13.36 -2.38
N GLU A 143 -13.82 -12.97 -3.05
CA GLU A 143 -14.69 -13.90 -3.78
C GLU A 143 -13.96 -14.61 -4.94
N ALA A 144 -12.92 -13.98 -5.51
CA ALA A 144 -12.08 -14.58 -6.55
C ALA A 144 -11.11 -15.66 -6.02
N ARG A 145 -11.08 -15.90 -4.71
CA ARG A 145 -10.30 -16.99 -4.14
C ARG A 145 -11.18 -18.23 -4.12
N LEU A 146 -10.73 -19.29 -4.80
CA LEU A 146 -11.43 -20.57 -4.89
C LEU A 146 -11.63 -21.25 -3.52
N THR A 147 -10.93 -20.79 -2.48
CA THR A 147 -11.13 -21.24 -1.10
C THR A 147 -12.08 -20.30 -0.36
N HIS A 148 -13.18 -20.83 0.19
CA HIS A 148 -14.14 -20.11 1.04
C HIS A 148 -13.58 -19.67 2.42
N SER A 149 -12.27 -19.59 2.58
CA SER A 149 -11.64 -19.37 3.88
C SER A 149 -11.66 -17.90 4.27
N LYS A 150 -12.05 -17.62 5.53
CA LYS A 150 -11.94 -16.30 6.17
C LYS A 150 -10.51 -16.00 6.60
N GLU A 151 -9.57 -16.23 5.69
CA GLU A 151 -8.16 -16.14 6.00
C GLU A 151 -7.74 -14.73 6.43
N PHE A 152 -6.61 -14.69 7.13
CA PHE A 152 -5.90 -13.45 7.35
C PHE A 152 -4.99 -13.12 6.17
N SER A 153 -4.79 -11.82 5.98
CA SER A 153 -3.75 -11.27 5.14
C SER A 153 -2.86 -10.36 5.98
N VAL A 154 -1.64 -10.12 5.50
CA VAL A 154 -0.73 -9.13 6.07
C VAL A 154 -0.32 -8.12 5.00
N ARG A 155 -0.15 -6.85 5.42
CA ARG A 155 0.48 -5.83 4.59
C ARG A 155 1.96 -5.74 4.94
N MET A 156 2.81 -6.14 4.00
CA MET A 156 4.25 -5.90 4.11
C MET A 156 4.58 -4.53 3.54
N ASP A 157 5.37 -3.76 4.27
CA ASP A 157 5.88 -2.45 3.84
C ASP A 157 7.36 -2.37 4.23
N GLN A 158 8.23 -2.48 3.22
CA GLN A 158 9.69 -2.41 3.34
C GLN A 158 10.26 -1.61 2.17
N GLU A 159 11.14 -0.67 2.49
CA GLU A 159 11.85 0.16 1.51
C GLU A 159 10.94 0.95 0.53
N GLY A 160 9.70 1.22 0.96
CA GLY A 160 8.69 1.91 0.16
C GLY A 160 7.97 1.01 -0.86
N ILE A 161 8.28 -0.28 -0.88
CA ILE A 161 7.50 -1.30 -1.59
C ILE A 161 6.52 -1.89 -0.59
N ALA A 162 5.25 -2.02 -1.01
CA ALA A 162 4.24 -2.57 -0.14
C ALA A 162 3.22 -3.42 -0.88
N HIS A 163 3.09 -4.67 -0.45
CA HIS A 163 2.17 -5.65 -1.01
C HIS A 163 1.36 -6.30 0.11
N TYR A 164 0.19 -6.79 -0.26
CA TYR A 164 -0.62 -7.63 0.61
C TYR A 164 -0.33 -9.09 0.28
N PHE A 165 -0.21 -9.90 1.32
CA PHE A 165 0.01 -11.33 1.23
C PHE A 165 -1.14 -12.03 1.95
N PRO A 166 -1.96 -12.85 1.26
CA PRO A 166 -2.82 -13.81 1.92
C PRO A 166 -1.98 -14.86 2.67
N LEU A 167 -2.45 -15.30 3.84
CA LEU A 167 -1.67 -16.17 4.74
C LEU A 167 -2.15 -17.62 4.76
N GLY A 168 -3.23 -17.95 4.04
CA GLY A 168 -3.74 -19.32 3.88
C GLY A 168 -4.50 -19.87 5.08
N THR A 169 -4.65 -19.09 6.16
CA THR A 169 -5.25 -19.56 7.42
C THR A 169 -6.06 -18.48 8.12
N ASP A 170 -7.09 -18.88 8.84
CA ASP A 170 -7.90 -18.05 9.72
C ASP A 170 -7.52 -18.19 11.21
N ASP A 171 -6.47 -18.98 11.51
CA ASP A 171 -5.83 -19.07 12.83
C ASP A 171 -4.84 -17.91 13.01
N GLU A 172 -5.01 -17.13 14.08
CA GLU A 172 -4.20 -15.93 14.31
C GLU A 172 -2.71 -16.22 14.59
N GLU A 173 -2.38 -17.31 15.28
CA GLU A 173 -0.99 -17.63 15.62
C GLU A 173 -0.25 -18.11 14.37
N ARG A 174 -0.83 -19.05 13.62
CA ARG A 174 -0.27 -19.54 12.36
C ARG A 174 -0.16 -18.42 11.33
N ALA A 175 -1.16 -17.54 11.25
CA ALA A 175 -1.09 -16.36 10.38
C ALA A 175 0.06 -15.42 10.77
N ALA A 176 0.28 -15.20 12.07
CA ALA A 176 1.38 -14.36 12.53
C ALA A 176 2.77 -14.99 12.22
N GLU A 177 2.89 -16.32 12.30
CA GLU A 177 4.09 -17.07 11.92
C GLU A 177 4.38 -16.96 10.42
N GLU A 178 3.38 -17.16 9.56
CA GLU A 178 3.53 -16.99 8.11
C GLU A 178 3.89 -15.54 7.74
N ALA A 179 3.28 -14.56 8.41
CA ALA A 179 3.67 -13.16 8.23
C ALA A 179 5.13 -12.91 8.63
N LEU A 180 5.59 -13.46 9.76
CA LEU A 180 6.98 -13.33 10.18
C LEU A 180 7.95 -13.95 9.15
N LYS A 181 7.61 -15.13 8.64
CA LYS A 181 8.38 -15.84 7.61
C LYS A 181 8.51 -15.02 6.32
N ILE A 182 7.41 -14.44 5.82
CA ILE A 182 7.43 -13.54 4.66
C ILE A 182 8.36 -12.35 4.92
N TYR A 183 8.27 -11.73 6.10
CA TYR A 183 9.12 -10.60 6.46
C TYR A 183 10.61 -10.99 6.48
N GLN A 184 10.95 -12.13 7.09
CA GLN A 184 12.32 -12.64 7.12
C GLN A 184 12.84 -12.90 5.70
N THR A 185 12.03 -13.50 4.82
CA THR A 185 12.41 -13.67 3.41
C THR A 185 12.67 -12.34 2.72
N ILE A 186 11.81 -11.33 2.91
CA ILE A 186 12.02 -10.00 2.31
C ILE A 186 13.31 -9.35 2.80
N VAL A 187 13.60 -9.43 4.11
CA VAL A 187 14.79 -8.78 4.69
C VAL A 187 16.08 -9.51 4.34
N THR A 188 16.06 -10.84 4.27
CA THR A 188 17.26 -11.66 4.04
C THR A 188 17.54 -11.90 2.55
N ARG A 189 16.49 -12.10 1.74
CA ARG A 189 16.58 -12.52 0.33
C ARG A 189 15.90 -11.56 -0.66
N GLY A 190 15.33 -10.46 -0.16
CA GLY A 190 14.72 -9.44 -0.99
C GLY A 190 13.30 -9.78 -1.47
N TRP A 191 12.70 -8.79 -2.13
CA TRP A 191 11.31 -8.85 -2.60
C TRP A 191 11.07 -9.86 -3.73
N GLU A 192 12.03 -10.05 -4.63
CA GLU A 192 11.88 -10.95 -5.79
C GLU A 192 11.71 -12.40 -5.33
N THR A 193 12.55 -12.84 -4.39
CA THR A 193 12.42 -14.16 -3.75
C THR A 193 11.07 -14.31 -3.06
N ALA A 194 10.62 -13.29 -2.31
CA ALA A 194 9.31 -13.33 -1.66
C ALA A 194 8.16 -13.43 -2.68
N PHE A 195 8.28 -12.77 -3.84
CA PHE A 195 7.26 -12.81 -4.89
C PHE A 195 7.17 -14.16 -5.62
N GLN A 196 8.28 -14.91 -5.65
CA GLN A 196 8.34 -16.27 -6.19
C GLN A 196 7.87 -17.33 -5.20
N GLN A 197 7.87 -17.03 -3.89
CA GLN A 197 7.54 -18.02 -2.86
C GLN A 197 6.14 -17.84 -2.27
N PHE A 198 5.62 -16.61 -2.23
CA PHE A 198 4.37 -16.32 -1.54
C PHE A 198 3.36 -15.65 -2.47
N SER A 199 2.10 -16.10 -2.37
CA SER A 199 0.99 -15.46 -3.04
C SER A 199 0.86 -14.00 -2.62
N ARG A 200 0.43 -13.17 -3.55
CA ARG A 200 0.15 -11.75 -3.33
C ARG A 200 -1.24 -11.44 -3.80
N GLU A 201 -1.83 -10.40 -3.24
CA GLU A 201 -3.15 -9.94 -3.64
C GLU A 201 -3.16 -8.45 -4.02
N ILE A 202 -3.98 -8.10 -5.01
CA ILE A 202 -4.26 -6.73 -5.41
C ILE A 202 -5.76 -6.58 -5.66
N THR A 203 -6.41 -5.69 -4.90
CA THR A 203 -7.79 -5.29 -5.19
C THR A 203 -7.82 -4.19 -6.25
N VAL A 204 -8.47 -4.48 -7.37
CA VAL A 204 -8.75 -3.53 -8.45
C VAL A 204 -10.21 -3.05 -8.39
N ALA A 205 -10.46 -1.90 -8.99
CA ALA A 205 -11.79 -1.35 -9.14
C ALA A 205 -12.03 -1.10 -10.63
N ILE A 206 -13.00 -1.80 -11.20
CA ILE A 206 -13.40 -1.68 -12.60
C ILE A 206 -14.66 -0.82 -12.61
N PHE A 207 -14.57 0.34 -13.24
CA PHE A 207 -15.71 1.27 -13.37
C PHE A 207 -16.35 1.05 -14.73
N TRP A 208 -17.56 0.52 -14.74
CA TRP A 208 -18.35 0.23 -15.95
C TRP A 208 -19.08 1.47 -16.45
N SER A 209 -19.61 2.27 -15.52
CA SER A 209 -20.17 3.58 -15.80
C SER A 209 -19.80 4.54 -14.69
N THR A 210 -19.67 5.81 -15.04
CA THR A 210 -19.43 6.90 -14.09
C THR A 210 -20.70 7.69 -13.76
N SER A 211 -21.79 7.45 -14.51
CA SER A 211 -23.12 8.03 -14.26
C SER A 211 -24.22 7.15 -14.89
N PRO A 212 -25.07 6.47 -14.09
CA PRO A 212 -24.85 6.23 -12.66
C PRO A 212 -23.52 5.49 -12.43
N VAL A 213 -22.94 5.63 -11.23
CA VAL A 213 -21.70 4.92 -10.91
C VAL A 213 -21.99 3.43 -10.83
N ALA A 214 -21.44 2.67 -11.78
CA ALA A 214 -21.43 1.21 -11.78
C ALA A 214 -19.98 0.75 -11.65
N CYS A 215 -19.66 -0.03 -10.61
CA CYS A 215 -18.29 -0.44 -10.33
C CYS A 215 -18.24 -1.83 -9.69
N THR A 216 -17.35 -2.68 -10.22
CA THR A 216 -16.99 -3.96 -9.61
C THR A 216 -15.64 -3.83 -8.90
N TYR A 217 -15.59 -4.28 -7.65
CA TYR A 217 -14.33 -4.55 -6.96
C TYR A 217 -14.01 -6.02 -7.11
N THR A 218 -12.81 -6.34 -7.56
CA THR A 218 -12.31 -7.71 -7.58
C THR A 218 -10.87 -7.73 -7.07
N THR A 219 -10.42 -8.88 -6.58
CA THR A 219 -9.05 -9.07 -6.11
C THR A 219 -8.36 -10.12 -6.96
N LEU A 220 -7.21 -9.73 -7.50
CA LEU A 220 -6.34 -10.61 -8.26
C LEU A 220 -5.28 -11.20 -7.33
N PHE A 221 -4.99 -12.48 -7.51
CA PHE A 221 -3.96 -13.20 -6.76
C PHE A 221 -2.82 -13.63 -7.66
N THR A 222 -1.64 -13.83 -7.07
CA THR A 222 -0.55 -14.56 -7.72
C THR A 222 -0.43 -15.94 -7.09
N PHE A 223 -0.22 -16.97 -7.93
CA PHE A 223 -0.08 -18.36 -7.51
C PHE A 223 1.36 -18.83 -7.84
N PRO A 224 2.32 -18.57 -6.94
CA PRO A 224 3.69 -19.02 -7.17
C PRO A 224 3.77 -20.55 -7.18
N GLY A 225 4.45 -21.12 -8.18
CA GLY A 225 4.72 -22.56 -8.24
C GLY A 225 3.59 -23.41 -8.82
N GLU A 226 2.42 -22.85 -9.14
CA GLU A 226 1.45 -23.55 -9.98
C GLU A 226 1.94 -23.53 -11.44
N PRO A 227 1.90 -24.67 -12.14
CA PRO A 227 2.25 -24.70 -13.55
C PRO A 227 1.34 -23.73 -14.31
N GLU A 228 1.94 -22.87 -15.14
CA GLU A 228 1.18 -21.99 -16.01
C GLU A 228 0.19 -22.85 -16.81
N PRO A 229 -1.13 -22.55 -16.78
CA PRO A 229 -2.08 -23.30 -17.57
C PRO A 229 -1.60 -23.31 -19.02
N ALA A 230 -1.62 -24.48 -19.65
CA ALA A 230 -1.12 -24.65 -21.01
C ALA A 230 -1.76 -23.59 -21.91
N PRO A 231 -0.95 -22.88 -22.72
CA PRO A 231 -1.46 -21.76 -23.48
C PRO A 231 -2.56 -22.23 -24.45
N PRO A 232 -3.67 -21.48 -24.61
CA PRO A 232 -4.46 -21.59 -25.82
C PRO A 232 -3.54 -21.24 -27.00
N ALA A 233 -3.65 -21.99 -28.10
CA ALA A 233 -2.78 -21.87 -29.27
C ALA A 233 -2.58 -20.39 -29.66
N ALA A 234 -1.32 -19.93 -29.62
CA ALA A 234 -0.99 -18.54 -29.84
C ALA A 234 -1.06 -18.19 -31.33
N ASN A 235 -1.76 -17.09 -31.67
CA ASN A 235 -1.49 -16.36 -32.89
C ASN A 235 -0.25 -15.48 -32.67
N ASP A 236 0.70 -15.57 -33.59
CA ASP A 236 2.00 -14.91 -33.55
C ASP A 236 1.88 -13.38 -33.55
N GLY A 237 2.45 -12.73 -32.53
CA GLY A 237 2.53 -11.28 -32.43
C GLY A 237 3.50 -10.86 -31.32
N GLY A 238 4.75 -10.55 -31.71
CA GLY A 238 5.88 -10.27 -30.84
C GLY A 238 5.77 -9.00 -29.99
N GLY A 239 5.03 -9.08 -28.90
CA GLY A 239 5.05 -8.12 -27.79
C GLY A 239 5.21 -8.85 -26.46
N GLN A 240 5.83 -8.19 -25.47
CA GLN A 240 5.96 -8.73 -24.11
C GLN A 240 4.58 -8.75 -23.41
N THR A 241 3.71 -9.65 -23.81
CA THR A 241 2.36 -9.82 -23.26
C THR A 241 2.43 -10.62 -21.97
N ARG A 242 2.05 -10.02 -20.85
CA ARG A 242 1.77 -10.79 -19.62
C ARG A 242 0.38 -11.39 -19.73
N ARG A 243 0.32 -12.71 -19.67
CA ARG A 243 -0.94 -13.47 -19.74
C ARG A 243 -1.61 -13.44 -18.38
N VAL A 244 -2.88 -13.03 -18.35
CA VAL A 244 -3.70 -12.92 -17.14
C VAL A 244 -4.88 -13.85 -17.33
N PHE A 245 -5.05 -14.80 -16.41
CA PHE A 245 -6.22 -15.67 -16.37
C PHE A 245 -7.22 -15.10 -15.36
N VAL A 246 -8.48 -14.98 -15.79
CA VAL A 246 -9.59 -14.63 -14.91
C VAL A 246 -10.38 -15.91 -14.70
N VAL A 247 -10.38 -16.39 -13.45
CA VAL A 247 -11.19 -17.55 -13.05
C VAL A 247 -12.44 -16.99 -12.39
N GLU A 248 -13.59 -17.22 -13.02
CA GLU A 248 -14.90 -16.94 -12.43
C GLU A 248 -15.46 -18.27 -11.91
N ALA A 249 -16.06 -18.26 -10.71
CA ALA A 249 -16.74 -19.43 -10.20
C ALA A 249 -18.13 -19.49 -10.85
N ASP A 250 -18.48 -20.63 -11.43
CA ASP A 250 -19.85 -20.90 -11.85
C ASP A 250 -20.74 -20.95 -10.59
N THR A 251 -21.62 -19.98 -10.43
CA THR A 251 -22.70 -19.99 -9.41
C THR A 251 -23.99 -20.48 -10.01
#